data_AF-A0AAV4P860-F1
#
_entry.id   AF-A0AAV4P860-F1
#
_cell.length_a   1.000
_cell.length_b   1.000
_cell.length_c   1.000
_cell.angle_alpha   90.00
_cell.angle_beta   90.00
_cell.angle_gamma   90.00
#
_symmetry.space_group_name_H-M   'P 1'
#
loop_
_entity.id
_entity.type
_entity.pdbx_description
1 polymer ?
#
loop_
_entity_poly.entity_id
_entity_poly.type
_entity_poly.pdbx_seq_one_letter_code
_entity_poly.pdbx_strand_id
1 'polypeptide(L)'
;MKPRSCVLSEAGCQFKGTAEELESHSSDIQNHIQVIAESMAQYRLNIRNLELKVEESVSENIKLKEQLQDIYPVLGTVKNLDTTKLEIAEQTVEEMNETLIRLKEYMQRAQPAVVQDHKSKSPQGTKSPELKSPPRGLFNHNTSFEDHKPKHAAPPTDL
;
A
#
# COMPACT_ATOMS: atom_id res chain seq x y z
N MET A 1 -22.44 1.61 -30.18
CA MET A 1 -21.89 2.43 -29.09
C MET A 1 -20.70 1.71 -28.46
N LYS A 2 -19.71 2.42 -27.90
CA LYS A 2 -18.53 1.80 -27.25
C LYS A 2 -18.84 1.47 -25.78
N PRO A 3 -18.57 0.24 -25.30
CA PRO A 3 -18.81 -0.13 -23.91
C PRO A 3 -17.87 0.61 -22.95
N ARG A 4 -18.39 0.98 -21.78
CA ARG A 4 -17.69 1.64 -20.68
C ARG A 4 -17.64 0.71 -19.47
N SER A 5 -16.51 0.72 -18.77
CA SER A 5 -16.31 -0.04 -17.53
C SER A 5 -16.77 0.75 -16.32
N CYS A 6 -17.14 0.03 -15.26
CA CYS A 6 -17.37 0.62 -13.95
C CYS A 6 -16.13 1.33 -13.39
N VAL A 7 -16.34 2.41 -12.64
CA VAL A 7 -15.28 3.16 -11.93
C VAL A 7 -14.54 2.24 -10.95
N LEU A 8 -15.22 1.25 -10.38
CA LEU A 8 -14.64 0.26 -9.47
C LEU A 8 -13.99 -0.93 -10.17
N SER A 9 -13.70 -0.83 -11.47
CA SER A 9 -13.06 -1.92 -12.22
C SER A 9 -11.67 -2.28 -11.66
N GLU A 10 -10.91 -1.29 -11.18
CA GLU A 10 -9.63 -1.52 -10.49
C GLU A 10 -9.78 -2.23 -9.15
N ALA A 11 -10.92 -2.05 -8.48
CA ALA A 11 -11.25 -2.78 -7.26
C ALA A 11 -11.80 -4.19 -7.52
N GLY A 12 -12.07 -4.55 -8.79
CA GLY A 12 -12.55 -5.87 -9.19
C GLY A 12 -13.97 -5.91 -9.79
N CYS A 13 -14.62 -4.76 -9.98
CA CYS A 13 -15.96 -4.73 -10.58
C CYS A 13 -15.88 -5.07 -12.08
N GLN A 14 -16.52 -6.17 -12.48
CA GLN A 14 -16.43 -6.69 -13.85
C GLN A 14 -17.42 -6.05 -14.84
N PHE A 15 -18.27 -5.13 -14.37
CA PHE A 15 -19.32 -4.55 -15.20
C PHE A 15 -18.76 -3.72 -16.38
N LYS A 16 -19.26 -4.03 -17.58
CA LYS A 16 -19.02 -3.29 -18.82
C LYS A 16 -20.32 -3.21 -19.62
N GLY A 17 -20.75 -2.00 -19.96
CA GLY A 17 -22.03 -1.79 -20.64
C GLY A 17 -22.09 -0.47 -21.42
N THR A 18 -23.27 -0.15 -21.92
CA THR A 18 -23.58 1.17 -22.49
C THR A 18 -23.59 2.26 -21.39
N ALA A 19 -23.69 3.53 -21.78
CA ALA A 19 -23.73 4.63 -20.81
C ALA A 19 -24.96 4.56 -19.89
N GLU A 20 -26.12 4.20 -20.44
CA GLU A 20 -27.39 4.08 -19.70
C GLU A 20 -27.36 2.91 -18.71
N GLU A 21 -26.87 1.75 -19.15
CA GLU A 21 -26.70 0.58 -18.27
C GLU A 21 -25.68 0.85 -17.15
N LEU A 22 -24.62 1.61 -17.45
CA LEU A 22 -23.63 2.00 -16.45
C LEU A 22 -24.20 2.92 -15.38
N GLU A 23 -25.08 3.85 -15.76
CA GLU A 23 -25.75 4.75 -14.81
C GLU A 23 -26.66 3.95 -13.87
N SER A 24 -27.44 3.00 -14.41
CA SER A 24 -28.23 2.07 -13.58
C SER A 24 -27.34 1.21 -12.69
N HIS A 25 -26.25 0.64 -13.21
CA HIS A 25 -25.32 -0.16 -12.43
C HIS A 25 -24.64 0.64 -11.32
N SER A 26 -24.35 1.93 -11.56
CA SER A 26 -23.72 2.80 -10.56
C SER A 26 -24.57 3.03 -9.31
N SER A 27 -25.88 2.79 -9.40
CA SER A 27 -26.81 2.86 -8.27
C SER A 27 -26.83 1.58 -7.40
N ASP A 28 -26.21 0.48 -7.85
CA ASP A 28 -26.10 -0.76 -7.10
C ASP A 28 -24.96 -0.70 -6.07
N ILE A 29 -25.20 0.11 -5.04
CA ILE A 29 -24.25 0.39 -3.96
C ILE A 29 -23.89 -0.88 -3.19
N GLN A 30 -24.82 -1.82 -3.02
CA GLN A 30 -24.59 -3.05 -2.26
C GLN A 30 -23.52 -3.93 -2.92
N ASN A 31 -23.65 -4.14 -4.23
CA ASN A 31 -22.65 -4.89 -4.99
C ASN A 31 -21.28 -4.18 -4.97
N HIS A 32 -21.27 -2.85 -5.08
CA HIS A 32 -20.03 -2.07 -5.02
C HIS A 32 -19.33 -2.15 -3.67
N ILE A 33 -20.08 -2.07 -2.57
CA ILE A 33 -19.54 -2.25 -1.22
C ILE A 33 -18.94 -3.65 -1.06
N GLN A 34 -19.60 -4.68 -1.59
CA GLN A 34 -19.08 -6.05 -1.56
C GLN A 34 -17.75 -6.16 -2.30
N VAL A 35 -17.68 -5.66 -3.54
CA VAL A 35 -16.43 -5.66 -4.33
C VAL A 35 -15.30 -4.93 -3.60
N ILE A 36 -15.59 -3.76 -3.00
CA ILE A 36 -14.60 -3.01 -2.22
C ILE A 36 -14.15 -3.83 -1.00
N ALA A 37 -15.06 -4.45 -0.27
CA ALA A 37 -14.73 -5.26 0.90
C ALA A 37 -13.85 -6.47 0.54
N GLU A 38 -14.16 -7.16 -0.54
CA GLU A 38 -13.36 -8.28 -1.07
C GLU A 38 -11.96 -7.79 -1.47
N SER A 39 -11.88 -6.67 -2.18
CA SER A 39 -10.62 -6.04 -2.56
C SER A 39 -9.76 -5.70 -1.33
N MET A 40 -10.36 -5.08 -0.31
CA MET A 40 -9.66 -4.75 0.94
C MET A 40 -9.18 -5.98 1.69
N ALA A 41 -9.97 -7.06 1.72
CA ALA A 41 -9.57 -8.32 2.34
C ALA A 41 -8.35 -8.93 1.61
N GLN A 42 -8.36 -8.89 0.28
CA GLN A 42 -7.23 -9.36 -0.53
C GLN A 42 -5.97 -8.53 -0.29
N TYR A 43 -6.10 -7.19 -0.21
CA TYR A 43 -4.96 -6.33 0.12
C TYR A 43 -4.36 -6.64 1.49
N ARG A 44 -5.20 -6.86 2.52
CA ARG A 44 -4.73 -7.25 3.86
C ARG A 44 -3.97 -8.56 3.84
N LEU A 45 -4.46 -9.56 3.08
CA LEU A 45 -3.78 -10.84 2.92
C LEU A 45 -2.43 -10.66 2.22
N ASN A 46 -2.39 -9.86 1.15
CA ASN A 46 -1.17 -9.58 0.41
C ASN A 46 -0.13 -8.86 1.26
N ILE A 47 -0.54 -7.88 2.08
CA ILE A 47 0.35 -7.18 3.03
C ILE A 47 0.95 -8.18 4.02
N ARG A 48 0.14 -9.04 4.63
CA ARG A 48 0.65 -10.07 5.55
C ARG A 48 1.64 -11.01 4.87
N ASN A 49 1.36 -11.44 3.64
CA ASN A 49 2.28 -12.29 2.89
C ASN A 49 3.60 -11.58 2.57
N LEU A 50 3.55 -10.28 2.28
CA LEU A 50 4.77 -9.47 2.09
C LEU A 50 5.54 -9.30 3.39
N GLU A 51 4.87 -9.09 4.52
CA GLU A 51 5.49 -9.03 5.85
C GLU A 51 6.29 -10.31 6.15
N LEU A 52 5.70 -11.47 5.90
CA LEU A 52 6.38 -12.76 6.10
C LEU A 52 7.60 -12.93 5.19
N LYS A 53 7.49 -12.54 3.91
CA LYS A 53 8.63 -12.59 2.97
C LYS A 53 9.76 -11.66 3.37
N VAL A 54 9.44 -10.50 3.92
CA VAL A 54 10.46 -9.56 4.43
C VAL A 54 11.14 -10.13 5.65
N GLU A 55 10.40 -10.74 6.57
CA GLU A 55 10.99 -11.39 7.75
C GLU A 55 11.94 -12.55 7.35
N GLU A 56 11.52 -13.38 6.39
CA GLU A 56 12.35 -14.44 5.82
C GLU A 56 13.64 -13.87 5.19
N SER A 57 13.51 -12.85 4.34
CA SER A 57 14.66 -12.22 3.69
C SER A 57 15.63 -11.55 4.67
N VAL A 58 15.11 -10.94 5.75
CA VAL A 58 15.96 -10.39 6.82
C VAL A 58 16.73 -11.50 7.53
N SER A 59 16.08 -12.63 7.83
CA SER A 59 16.73 -13.80 8.45
C SER A 59 17.84 -14.36 7.56
N GLU A 60 17.58 -14.49 6.26
CA GLU A 60 18.59 -14.92 5.29
C GLU A 60 19.77 -13.95 5.18
N ASN A 61 19.51 -12.64 5.17
CA ASN A 61 20.56 -11.62 5.14
C ASN A 61 21.46 -11.68 6.38
N ILE A 62 20.88 -11.92 7.57
CA ILE A 62 21.64 -12.10 8.81
C ILE A 62 22.57 -13.32 8.69
N LYS A 63 22.05 -14.47 8.22
CA LYS A 63 22.86 -15.67 8.00
C LYS A 63 23.99 -15.44 6.99
N LEU A 64 23.73 -14.72 5.91
CA LEU A 64 24.76 -14.38 4.92
C LEU A 64 25.84 -13.48 5.52
N LYS A 65 25.47 -12.52 6.38
CA LYS A 65 26.43 -11.68 7.11
C LYS A 65 27.29 -12.48 8.09
N GLU A 66 26.68 -13.41 8.82
CA GLU A 66 27.41 -14.34 9.71
C GLU A 66 28.39 -15.20 8.90
N GLN A 67 27.95 -15.76 7.77
CA GLN A 67 28.82 -16.52 6.88
C GLN A 67 29.98 -15.69 6.33
N LEU A 68 29.75 -14.44 5.91
CA LEU A 68 30.83 -13.55 5.48
C LEU A 68 31.84 -13.27 6.60
N GLN A 69 31.35 -13.02 7.82
CA GLN A 69 32.20 -12.82 8.98
C GLN A 69 33.05 -14.05 9.31
N ASP A 70 32.50 -15.26 9.12
CA ASP A 70 33.24 -16.51 9.35
C ASP A 70 34.32 -16.77 8.28
N ILE A 71 34.09 -16.33 7.03
CA ILE A 71 35.04 -16.53 5.92
C ILE A 71 36.21 -15.53 6.01
N TYR A 72 35.99 -14.31 6.50
CA TYR A 72 37.00 -13.24 6.59
C TYR A 72 38.31 -13.63 7.32
N PRO A 73 38.27 -14.28 8.49
CA PRO A 73 39.46 -14.77 9.19
C PRO A 73 40.21 -15.85 8.40
N VAL A 74 39.49 -16.71 7.67
CA VAL A 74 40.09 -17.78 6.85
C VAL A 74 40.79 -17.16 5.64
N LEU A 75 40.19 -16.14 5.03
CA LEU A 75 40.77 -15.36 3.93
C LEU A 75 42.12 -14.70 4.30
N GLY A 76 42.21 -14.09 5.48
CA GLY A 76 43.44 -13.46 5.97
C GLY A 76 44.62 -14.43 6.13
N THR A 77 44.36 -15.75 6.15
CA THR A 77 45.38 -16.80 6.23
C THR A 77 45.79 -17.38 4.87
N VAL A 78 45.02 -17.11 3.80
CA VAL A 78 45.24 -17.69 2.47
C VAL A 78 45.78 -16.61 1.52
N LYS A 79 47.08 -16.68 1.21
CA LYS A 79 47.83 -15.66 0.44
C LYS A 79 47.35 -15.36 -0.99
N ASN A 80 46.36 -16.08 -1.53
CA ASN A 80 45.93 -16.01 -2.93
C ASN A 80 44.39 -16.00 -3.07
N LEU A 81 43.68 -15.17 -2.32
CA LEU A 81 42.24 -15.00 -2.53
C LEU A 81 41.93 -13.79 -3.38
N ASP A 82 40.99 -14.01 -4.30
CA ASP A 82 40.47 -13.03 -5.26
C ASP A 82 39.59 -12.02 -4.51
N THR A 83 40.23 -11.07 -3.83
CA THR A 83 39.63 -10.03 -2.97
C THR A 83 38.49 -9.28 -3.67
N THR A 84 38.58 -9.15 -4.98
CA THR A 84 37.54 -8.58 -5.86
C THR A 84 36.17 -9.24 -5.68
N LYS A 85 36.10 -10.57 -5.52
CA LYS A 85 34.82 -11.29 -5.35
C LYS A 85 34.20 -11.05 -3.97
N LEU A 86 35.03 -10.78 -2.97
CA LEU A 86 34.58 -10.47 -1.63
C LEU A 86 34.01 -9.07 -1.57
N GLU A 87 34.70 -8.09 -2.16
CA GLU A 87 34.22 -6.71 -2.27
C GLU A 87 32.87 -6.65 -3.02
N ILE A 88 32.71 -7.43 -4.10
CA ILE A 88 31.43 -7.54 -4.82
C ILE A 88 30.33 -8.15 -3.92
N ALA A 89 30.66 -9.17 -3.12
CA ALA A 89 29.71 -9.78 -2.21
C ALA A 89 29.29 -8.84 -1.08
N GLU A 90 30.22 -8.05 -0.53
CA GLU A 90 29.94 -7.01 0.46
C GLU A 90 29.04 -5.92 -0.10
N GLN A 91 29.38 -5.40 -1.27
CA GLN A 91 28.57 -4.39 -1.94
C GLN A 91 27.15 -4.90 -2.21
N THR A 92 27.01 -6.16 -2.63
CA THR A 92 25.70 -6.79 -2.84
C THR A 92 24.90 -6.88 -1.53
N VAL A 93 25.55 -7.22 -0.41
CA VAL A 93 24.89 -7.30 0.90
C VAL A 93 24.48 -5.93 1.41
N GLU A 94 25.27 -4.89 1.17
CA GLU A 94 24.93 -3.50 1.49
C GLU A 94 23.73 -3.00 0.68
N GLU A 95 23.73 -3.23 -0.63
CA GLU A 95 22.61 -2.88 -1.52
C GLU A 95 21.31 -3.60 -1.15
N MET A 96 21.40 -4.89 -0.78
CA MET A 96 20.25 -5.64 -0.25
C MET A 96 19.75 -5.05 1.06
N ASN A 97 20.64 -4.63 1.96
CA ASN A 97 20.28 -4.04 3.24
C ASN A 97 19.58 -2.68 3.07
N GLU A 98 20.07 -1.82 2.18
CA GLU A 98 19.38 -0.57 1.84
C GLU A 98 17.97 -0.82 1.28
N THR A 99 17.85 -1.82 0.40
CA THR A 99 16.56 -2.18 -0.20
C THR A 99 15.57 -2.66 0.85
N LEU A 100 16.02 -3.46 1.82
CA LEU A 100 15.20 -3.91 2.95
C LEU A 100 14.74 -2.75 3.85
N ILE A 101 15.62 -1.77 4.11
CA ILE A 101 15.27 -0.56 4.87
C ILE A 101 14.16 0.21 4.16
N ARG A 102 14.33 0.49 2.86
CA ARG A 102 13.32 1.20 2.06
C ARG A 102 11.99 0.45 2.05
N LEU A 103 12.01 -0.88 1.87
CA LEU A 103 10.81 -1.70 1.85
C LEU A 103 10.08 -1.67 3.20
N LYS A 104 10.82 -1.73 4.31
CA LYS A 104 10.27 -1.60 5.66
C LYS A 104 9.59 -0.25 5.88
N GLU A 105 10.20 0.84 5.41
CA GLU A 105 9.59 2.17 5.46
C GLU A 105 8.31 2.26 4.64
N TYR A 106 8.29 1.67 3.43
CA TYR A 106 7.08 1.60 2.61
C TYR A 106 5.97 0.84 3.31
N MET A 107 6.26 -0.29 3.94
CA MET A 107 5.28 -1.08 4.68
C MET A 107 4.72 -0.35 5.90
N GLN A 108 5.57 0.39 6.63
CA GLN A 108 5.11 1.23 7.74
C GLN A 108 4.17 2.34 7.28
N ARG A 109 4.43 2.96 6.12
CA ARG A 109 3.56 3.98 5.54
C ARG A 109 2.27 3.39 4.93
N ALA A 110 2.34 2.17 4.43
CA ALA A 110 1.22 1.46 3.82
C ALA A 110 0.31 0.75 4.83
N GLN A 111 0.67 0.72 6.13
CA GLN A 111 -0.25 0.25 7.15
C GLN A 111 -1.51 1.14 7.13
N PRO A 112 -2.70 0.56 6.88
CA PRO A 112 -3.94 1.28 7.12
C PRO A 112 -3.92 1.69 8.59
N ALA A 113 -4.23 2.96 8.89
CA ALA A 113 -4.50 3.38 10.25
C ALA A 113 -5.54 2.40 10.82
N VAL A 114 -5.09 1.47 11.64
CA VAL A 114 -5.95 0.62 12.42
C VAL A 114 -6.77 1.62 13.22
N VAL A 115 -8.05 1.76 12.88
CA VAL A 115 -9.01 2.43 13.75
C VAL A 115 -8.86 1.68 15.06
N GLN A 116 -8.11 2.28 15.99
CA GLN A 116 -8.06 1.80 17.34
C GLN A 116 -9.50 1.85 17.78
N ASP A 117 -10.12 0.68 17.93
CA ASP A 117 -11.31 0.53 18.73
C ASP A 117 -10.94 1.13 20.09
N HIS A 118 -11.30 2.40 20.28
CA HIS A 118 -11.28 3.04 21.57
C HIS A 118 -12.30 2.27 22.39
N LYS A 119 -11.83 1.20 23.06
CA LYS A 119 -12.61 0.45 24.02
C LYS A 119 -13.29 1.46 24.92
N SER A 120 -14.60 1.49 24.75
CA SER A 120 -15.57 2.33 25.39
C SER A 120 -15.33 2.38 26.90
N LYS A 121 -14.71 3.46 27.37
CA LYS A 121 -14.94 3.92 28.75
C LYS A 121 -16.33 4.53 28.76
N SER A 122 -17.33 3.70 29.06
CA SER A 122 -18.67 4.18 29.43
C SER A 122 -18.56 5.12 30.63
N PRO A 123 -19.00 6.39 30.54
CA PRO A 123 -19.29 7.17 31.73
C PRO A 123 -20.70 6.79 32.18
N GLN A 124 -20.80 6.14 33.35
CA GLN A 124 -22.07 5.98 34.02
C GLN A 124 -22.57 7.35 34.50
N GLY A 125 -23.77 7.71 34.04
CA GLY A 125 -24.75 8.53 34.75
C GLY A 125 -24.47 10.04 34.81
N THR A 126 -25.35 10.84 34.23
CA THR A 126 -26.53 11.38 34.94
C THR A 126 -27.30 12.41 34.10
N LYS A 127 -28.63 12.21 34.05
CA LYS A 127 -29.72 13.19 33.84
C LYS A 127 -29.91 13.85 32.46
N SER A 128 -31.04 13.51 31.81
CA SER A 128 -31.81 14.40 30.92
C SER A 128 -32.18 15.71 31.65
N PRO A 129 -32.34 16.85 30.96
CA PRO A 129 -33.64 17.13 30.32
C PRO A 129 -33.61 17.94 29.00
N GLU A 130 -34.76 17.90 28.32
CA GLU A 130 -35.36 18.91 27.44
C GLU A 130 -34.89 19.14 25.98
N LEU A 131 -35.70 18.57 25.08
CA LEU A 131 -36.36 19.19 23.93
C LEU A 131 -35.95 20.63 23.56
N LYS A 132 -35.38 20.78 22.36
CA LYS A 132 -35.65 21.87 21.41
C LYS A 132 -35.07 21.53 20.03
N SER A 133 -35.94 21.24 19.06
CA SER A 133 -35.68 21.31 17.61
C SER A 133 -35.91 22.76 17.12
N PRO A 134 -35.71 23.11 15.83
CA PRO A 134 -34.56 23.01 14.91
C PRO A 134 -34.16 24.45 14.40
N PRO A 135 -33.42 24.67 13.30
CA PRO A 135 -34.04 24.62 11.96
C PRO A 135 -33.15 24.09 10.82
N ARG A 136 -33.83 23.68 9.74
CA ARG A 136 -33.31 23.40 8.40
C ARG A 136 -32.52 24.60 7.86
N GLY A 137 -31.38 24.34 7.23
CA GLY A 137 -30.59 25.32 6.49
C GLY A 137 -29.79 24.69 5.36
N LEU A 138 -30.39 24.71 4.17
CA LEU A 138 -29.84 24.99 2.84
C LEU A 138 -28.51 24.34 2.40
N PHE A 139 -28.64 23.55 1.32
CA PHE A 139 -27.62 23.29 0.32
C PHE A 139 -26.81 24.55 -0.04
N ASN A 140 -25.50 24.38 -0.18
CA ASN A 140 -24.75 25.04 -1.25
C ASN A 140 -23.50 24.22 -1.62
N HIS A 141 -23.53 23.66 -2.83
CA HIS A 141 -22.32 23.30 -3.55
C HIS A 141 -21.62 24.60 -3.99
N ASN A 142 -20.31 24.73 -3.75
CA ASN A 142 -19.48 25.35 -4.77
C ASN A 142 -18.03 24.89 -4.71
N THR A 143 -17.58 24.56 -5.91
CA THR A 143 -16.28 24.08 -6.37
C THR A 143 -15.23 25.18 -6.37
N SER A 144 -13.99 24.87 -6.02
CA SER A 144 -12.80 25.27 -6.79
C SER A 144 -11.56 24.57 -6.24
N PHE A 145 -11.12 23.51 -6.91
CA PHE A 145 -9.77 22.96 -6.74
C PHE A 145 -9.06 23.21 -8.06
N GLU A 146 -8.19 24.21 -8.09
CA GLU A 146 -7.45 24.58 -9.28
C GLU A 146 -6.49 23.46 -9.71
N ASP A 147 -6.51 23.23 -11.02
CA ASP A 147 -5.63 22.40 -11.81
C ASP A 147 -4.14 22.78 -11.64
N HIS A 148 -3.35 21.85 -11.11
CA HIS A 148 -1.92 21.80 -11.39
C HIS A 148 -1.58 20.50 -12.14
N LYS A 149 -1.64 20.60 -13.46
CA LYS A 149 -1.20 19.59 -14.43
C LYS A 149 0.33 19.65 -14.59
N PRO A 150 1.10 18.61 -14.26
CA PRO A 150 2.48 18.51 -14.73
C PRO A 150 2.47 18.15 -16.22
N LYS A 151 3.17 18.94 -17.03
CA LYS A 151 3.43 18.63 -18.45
C LYS A 151 4.35 17.40 -18.52
N HIS A 152 3.83 16.26 -18.97
CA HIS A 152 4.68 15.17 -19.43
C HIS A 152 5.37 15.57 -20.73
N ALA A 153 6.70 15.59 -20.72
CA ALA A 153 7.51 15.65 -21.93
C ALA A 153 7.32 14.34 -22.71
N ALA A 154 7.03 14.47 -24.01
CA ALA A 154 6.99 13.34 -24.94
C ALA A 154 8.41 12.76 -25.11
N PRO A 155 8.55 11.43 -25.33
CA PRO A 155 9.83 10.84 -25.70
C PRO A 155 10.18 11.22 -27.16
N PRO A 156 11.46 11.44 -27.50
CA PRO A 156 11.85 11.68 -28.88
C PRO A 156 11.75 10.38 -29.68
N THR A 157 10.96 10.42 -30.76
CA THR A 157 10.96 9.47 -31.87
C THR A 157 12.19 9.68 -32.76
N ASP A 158 12.91 8.59 -33.00
CA ASP A 158 13.77 8.21 -34.13
C ASP A 158 14.76 9.22 -34.74
N LEU A 159 16.06 8.85 -34.67
CA LEU A 159 16.97 8.69 -35.81
C LEU A 159 18.17 7.81 -35.43
#